data_AF-A0A1G5AX15-F1
#
_entry.id   AF-A0A1G5AX15-F1
#
_cell.length_a   1.000
_cell.length_b   1.000
_cell.length_c   1.000
_cell.angle_alpha   90.00
_cell.angle_beta   90.00
_cell.angle_gamma   90.00
#
_symmetry.space_group_name_H-M   'P 1'
#
loop_
_entity.id
_entity.type
_entity.pdbx_description
1 polymer ?
#
loop_
_entity_poly.entity_id
_entity_poly.type
_entity_poly.pdbx_seq_one_letter_code
_entity_poly.pdbx_strand_id
1 'polypeptide(L)'
;MTVKKLLFLLTVLLSVQGFAQKKTFAYSQIQTRNDKQQWGDNKFVGTQLARFTDTQIDVKADKDYHLSIVSKTDLPDNGVIYLCKDEKSNQVTVMLIDNVKMYLYSQTKRFLINFDVFSSHALMADSD
;
A
#
# COMPACT_ATOMS: atom_id res chain seq x y z
N MET A 1 -38.89 7.24 32.11
CA MET A 1 -38.42 6.11 31.26
C MET A 1 -37.47 6.57 30.15
N THR A 2 -36.41 7.32 30.47
CA THR A 2 -35.61 8.03 29.45
C THR A 2 -34.10 7.72 29.49
N VAL A 3 -33.59 7.17 30.60
CA VAL A 3 -32.14 6.87 30.75
C VAL A 3 -31.74 5.54 30.08
N LYS A 4 -32.63 4.52 30.09
CA LYS A 4 -32.35 3.20 29.50
C LYS A 4 -32.19 3.24 27.96
N LYS A 5 -32.80 4.21 27.28
CA LYS A 5 -32.67 4.37 25.82
C LYS A 5 -31.37 5.09 25.41
N LEU A 6 -30.81 5.92 26.30
CA LEU A 6 -29.57 6.64 26.05
C LEU A 6 -28.34 5.71 26.07
N LEU A 7 -28.34 4.74 26.98
CA LEU A 7 -27.29 3.72 27.07
C LEU A 7 -27.23 2.82 25.82
N PHE A 8 -28.38 2.53 25.21
CA PHE A 8 -28.46 1.71 24.00
C PHE A 8 -27.92 2.46 22.76
N LEU A 9 -28.00 3.79 22.74
CA LEU A 9 -27.39 4.60 21.68
C LEU A 9 -25.85 4.62 21.80
N LEU A 10 -25.33 4.66 23.03
CA LEU A 10 -23.89 4.74 23.29
C LEU A 10 -23.14 3.45 22.92
N THR A 11 -23.77 2.28 23.13
CA THR A 11 -23.17 0.98 22.77
C THR A 11 -23.14 0.73 21.26
N VAL A 12 -24.09 1.27 20.50
CA VAL A 12 -24.09 1.19 19.03
C VAL A 12 -22.98 2.05 18.43
N LEU A 13 -22.73 3.24 18.98
CA LEU A 13 -21.70 4.18 18.50
C LEU A 13 -20.25 3.68 18.67
N LEU A 14 -19.99 2.76 19.60
CA LEU A 14 -18.64 2.20 19.82
C LEU A 14 -18.30 1.02 18.90
N SER A 15 -19.27 0.48 18.15
CA SER A 15 -19.07 -0.70 17.31
C SER A 15 -18.58 -0.39 15.88
N VAL A 16 -18.45 0.89 15.52
CA VAL A 16 -17.96 1.32 14.19
C VAL A 16 -16.53 1.87 14.30
N GLN A 17 -15.64 1.13 14.96
CA GLN A 17 -14.22 1.28 14.68
C GLN A 17 -13.88 0.27 13.59
N GLY A 18 -14.06 0.68 12.34
CA GLY A 18 -13.61 -0.10 11.19
C GLY A 18 -12.12 -0.40 11.37
N PHE A 19 -11.78 -1.68 11.47
CA PHE A 19 -10.39 -2.13 11.56
C PHE A 19 -9.70 -1.82 10.23
N ALA A 20 -9.08 -0.65 10.16
CA ALA A 20 -8.13 -0.24 9.15
C ALA A 20 -6.96 -1.23 9.13
N GLN A 21 -6.96 -2.20 8.22
CA GLN A 21 -5.88 -3.18 8.13
C GLN A 21 -4.67 -2.54 7.45
N LYS A 22 -3.68 -2.16 8.26
CA LYS A 22 -2.35 -1.79 7.77
C LYS A 22 -1.73 -2.98 7.05
N LYS A 23 -1.28 -2.80 5.80
CA LYS A 23 -0.57 -3.84 5.04
C LYS A 23 0.89 -3.44 4.86
N THR A 24 1.81 -4.38 5.07
CA THR A 24 3.24 -4.16 4.82
C THR A 24 3.76 -5.29 3.94
N PHE A 25 4.50 -4.93 2.89
CA PHE A 25 5.14 -5.87 1.98
C PHE A 25 6.62 -5.56 1.90
N ALA A 26 7.49 -6.56 1.99
CA ALA A 26 8.90 -6.32 1.67
C ALA A 26 9.20 -6.63 0.20
N TYR A 27 10.29 -6.03 -0.27
CA TYR A 27 10.84 -6.26 -1.59
C TYR A 27 12.33 -5.93 -1.56
N SER A 28 13.08 -6.55 -2.45
CA SER A 28 14.51 -6.32 -2.58
C SER A 28 14.93 -5.85 -3.99
N GLN A 29 14.01 -5.90 -4.95
CA GLN A 29 14.26 -5.60 -6.36
C GLN A 29 13.16 -4.72 -6.96
N ILE A 30 13.55 -3.84 -7.88
CA ILE A 30 12.63 -3.00 -8.65
C ILE A 30 12.99 -3.04 -10.14
N GLN A 31 12.00 -2.90 -11.02
CA GLN A 31 12.19 -2.65 -12.45
C GLN A 31 11.72 -1.24 -12.78
N THR A 32 12.42 -0.57 -13.70
CA THR A 32 12.02 0.75 -14.21
C THR A 32 11.61 0.65 -15.67
N ARG A 33 10.53 1.31 -16.06
CA ARG A 33 10.10 1.36 -17.47
C ARG A 33 10.84 2.44 -18.24
N ASN A 34 11.36 2.11 -19.42
CA ASN A 34 12.02 3.06 -20.31
C ASN A 34 11.03 3.84 -21.21
N ASP A 35 11.55 4.76 -22.01
CA ASP A 35 10.76 5.60 -22.92
C ASP A 35 10.10 4.80 -24.07
N LYS A 36 10.61 3.60 -24.36
CA LYS A 36 10.00 2.65 -25.32
C LYS A 36 8.91 1.78 -24.68
N GLN A 37 8.48 2.11 -23.46
CA GLN A 37 7.49 1.38 -22.67
C GLN A 37 7.89 -0.06 -22.30
N GLN A 38 9.19 -0.38 -22.34
CA GLN A 38 9.71 -1.69 -21.96
C GLN A 38 10.21 -1.66 -20.52
N TRP A 39 9.97 -2.74 -19.78
CA TRP A 39 10.56 -2.94 -18.45
C TRP A 39 12.04 -3.24 -18.60
N GLY A 40 12.88 -2.52 -17.86
CA GLY A 40 14.29 -2.85 -17.72
C GLY A 40 14.53 -4.03 -16.80
N ASP A 41 15.81 -4.31 -16.56
CA ASP A 41 16.24 -5.39 -15.67
C ASP A 41 15.87 -5.13 -14.21
N ASN A 42 15.83 -6.22 -13.43
CA ASN A 42 15.69 -6.15 -11.98
C ASN A 42 16.92 -5.47 -11.37
N LYS A 43 16.70 -4.35 -10.70
CA LYS A 43 17.72 -3.65 -9.93
C LYS A 43 17.55 -3.97 -8.45
N PHE A 44 18.60 -4.53 -7.84
CA PHE A 44 18.65 -4.73 -6.39
C PHE A 44 18.74 -3.38 -5.65
N VAL A 45 17.89 -3.20 -4.64
CA VAL A 45 17.79 -1.96 -3.84
C VAL A 45 17.94 -2.21 -2.34
N GLY A 46 18.39 -3.41 -1.95
CA GLY A 46 18.37 -3.87 -0.57
C GLY A 46 16.95 -4.18 -0.09
N THR A 47 16.81 -4.79 1.08
CA THR A 47 15.49 -5.06 1.68
C THR A 47 14.78 -3.75 2.04
N GLN A 48 13.63 -3.52 1.42
CA GLN A 48 12.77 -2.36 1.64
C GLN A 48 11.37 -2.81 2.07
N LEU A 49 10.57 -1.88 2.60
CA LEU A 49 9.18 -2.13 2.99
C LEU A 49 8.26 -1.12 2.29
N ALA A 50 7.18 -1.63 1.68
CA ALA A 50 6.06 -0.84 1.21
C ALA A 50 4.94 -0.94 2.25
N ARG A 51 4.55 0.19 2.86
CA ARG A 51 3.56 0.26 3.93
C ARG A 51 2.31 0.94 3.41
N PHE A 52 1.16 0.33 3.64
CA PHE A 52 -0.14 0.82 3.23
C PHE A 52 -1.00 1.03 4.48
N THR A 53 -1.61 2.20 4.57
CA THR A 53 -2.66 2.54 5.52
C THR A 53 -3.88 3.02 4.74
N ASP A 54 -4.95 3.38 5.44
CA ASP A 54 -6.17 3.90 4.79
C ASP A 54 -5.96 5.23 4.08
N THR A 55 -4.99 6.02 4.54
CA THR A 55 -4.77 7.40 4.06
C THR A 55 -3.41 7.58 3.40
N GLN A 56 -2.51 6.62 3.52
CA GLN A 56 -1.12 6.80 3.09
C GLN A 56 -0.49 5.51 2.55
N ILE A 57 0.42 5.68 1.58
CA ILE A 57 1.32 4.64 1.11
C ILE A 57 2.75 5.17 1.22
N ASP A 58 3.60 4.44 1.93
CA ASP A 58 5.03 4.71 2.02
C ASP A 58 5.80 3.65 1.26
N VAL A 59 6.63 4.07 0.31
CA VAL A 59 7.44 3.16 -0.52
C VAL A 59 8.71 3.83 -0.99
N LYS A 60 9.81 3.07 -1.08
CA LYS A 60 11.07 3.53 -1.66
C LYS A 60 11.30 2.95 -3.05
N ALA A 61 11.45 3.79 -4.06
CA ALA A 61 11.92 3.39 -5.39
C ALA A 61 13.24 4.11 -5.71
N ASP A 62 13.22 5.08 -6.61
CA ASP A 62 14.36 5.98 -6.86
C ASP A 62 14.55 7.04 -5.76
N LYS A 63 13.51 7.28 -4.99
CA LYS A 63 13.45 8.12 -3.78
C LYS A 63 12.44 7.52 -2.80
N ASP A 64 12.38 8.08 -1.60
CA ASP A 64 11.30 7.78 -0.66
C ASP A 64 10.02 8.53 -1.12
N TYR A 65 8.92 7.80 -1.24
CA TYR A 65 7.60 8.31 -1.59
C TYR A 65 6.69 8.22 -0.37
N HIS A 66 6.23 9.38 0.09
CA HIS A 66 5.15 9.52 1.06
C HIS A 66 3.89 9.97 0.32
N LEU A 67 2.98 9.02 0.10
CA LEU A 67 1.85 9.20 -0.80
C LEU A 67 0.55 9.30 0.00
N SER A 68 -0.12 10.45 -0.06
CA SER A 68 -1.47 10.59 0.50
C SER A 68 -2.50 10.01 -0.47
N ILE A 69 -3.31 9.05 -0.02
CA ILE A 69 -4.36 8.42 -0.81
C ILE A 69 -5.52 9.42 -0.97
N VAL A 70 -5.89 9.70 -2.22
CA VAL A 70 -7.04 10.55 -2.59
C VAL A 70 -8.26 9.69 -2.87
N SER A 71 -8.09 8.57 -3.56
CA SER A 71 -9.16 7.62 -3.82
C SER A 71 -8.63 6.21 -4.06
N LYS A 72 -9.51 5.23 -3.87
CA LYS A 72 -9.26 3.81 -4.03
C LYS A 72 -10.31 3.22 -4.98
N THR A 73 -9.87 2.41 -5.93
CA THR A 73 -10.75 1.64 -6.83
C THR A 73 -10.35 0.17 -6.72
N ASP A 74 -11.29 -0.67 -6.31
CA ASP A 74 -11.09 -2.12 -6.29
C ASP A 74 -11.24 -2.69 -7.70
N LEU A 75 -10.34 -3.60 -8.07
CA LEU A 75 -10.35 -4.34 -9.34
C LEU A 75 -10.73 -5.81 -9.07
N PRO A 76 -11.08 -6.57 -10.11
CA PRO A 76 -11.13 -8.03 -10.03
C PRO A 76 -9.80 -8.63 -9.52
N ASP A 77 -9.86 -9.88 -9.06
CA ASP A 77 -8.68 -10.67 -8.67
C ASP A 77 -7.80 -10.00 -7.59
N ASN A 78 -8.45 -9.41 -6.57
CA ASN A 78 -7.80 -8.72 -5.44
C ASN A 78 -6.89 -7.55 -5.86
N GLY A 79 -7.09 -7.00 -7.05
CA GLY A 79 -6.38 -5.81 -7.50
C GLY A 79 -6.94 -4.54 -6.86
N VAL A 80 -6.10 -3.53 -6.65
CA VAL A 80 -6.51 -2.22 -6.15
C VAL A 80 -5.72 -1.12 -6.84
N ILE A 81 -6.40 -0.08 -7.34
CA ILE A 81 -5.79 1.16 -7.80
C ILE A 81 -5.98 2.23 -6.74
N TYR A 82 -4.88 2.84 -6.30
CA TYR A 82 -4.88 4.03 -5.48
C TYR A 82 -4.46 5.22 -6.33
N LEU A 83 -5.28 6.27 -6.32
CA LEU A 83 -4.88 7.58 -6.79
C LEU A 83 -4.36 8.36 -5.59
N CYS A 84 -3.12 8.83 -5.67
CA CYS A 84 -2.41 9.47 -4.57
C CYS A 84 -1.86 10.84 -4.97
N LYS A 85 -1.44 11.60 -3.95
CA LYS A 85 -0.58 12.78 -4.08
C LYS A 85 0.74 12.56 -3.35
N ASP A 86 1.85 12.94 -3.98
CA ASP A 86 3.13 13.05 -3.26
C ASP A 86 3.18 14.34 -2.41
N GLU A 87 4.26 14.53 -1.65
CA GLU A 87 4.44 15.72 -0.80
C GLU A 87 4.44 17.05 -1.57
N LYS A 88 4.73 17.01 -2.87
CA LYS A 88 4.68 18.17 -3.77
C LYS A 88 3.32 18.32 -4.44
N SER A 89 2.31 17.57 -3.99
CA SER A 89 0.97 17.50 -4.55
C SER A 89 0.88 17.01 -6.00
N ASN A 90 1.93 16.36 -6.52
CA ASN A 90 1.87 15.70 -7.82
C ASN A 90 1.01 14.44 -7.74
N GLN A 91 0.24 14.18 -8.79
CA GLN A 91 -0.51 12.94 -8.89
C GLN A 91 0.42 11.74 -9.07
N VAL A 92 0.18 10.70 -8.29
CA VAL A 92 0.86 9.41 -8.34
C VAL A 92 -0.21 8.33 -8.36
N THR A 93 -0.06 7.34 -9.23
CA THR A 93 -0.95 6.17 -9.25
C THR A 93 -0.20 4.96 -8.73
N VAL A 94 -0.79 4.25 -7.79
CA VAL A 94 -0.29 2.97 -7.29
C VAL A 94 -1.30 1.88 -7.67
N MET A 95 -0.84 0.82 -8.31
CA MET A 95 -1.68 -0.35 -8.61
C MET A 95 -1.09 -1.57 -7.92
N LEU A 96 -1.85 -2.16 -7.00
CA LEU A 96 -1.52 -3.37 -6.26
C LEU A 96 -2.25 -4.56 -6.90
N ILE A 97 -1.54 -5.65 -7.21
CA ILE A 97 -2.14 -6.86 -7.78
C ILE A 97 -1.86 -8.04 -6.85
N ASP A 98 -2.94 -8.60 -6.29
CA ASP A 98 -2.98 -9.79 -5.44
C ASP A 98 -1.94 -9.79 -4.29
N ASN A 99 -1.54 -8.60 -3.82
CA ASN A 99 -0.47 -8.44 -2.83
C ASN A 99 0.90 -9.04 -3.24
N VAL A 100 1.09 -9.41 -4.51
CA VAL A 100 2.33 -10.01 -5.04
C VAL A 100 3.19 -8.97 -5.73
N LYS A 101 2.57 -8.00 -6.40
CA LYS A 101 3.31 -6.94 -7.10
C LYS A 101 2.57 -5.63 -7.06
N MET A 102 3.35 -4.57 -7.25
CA MET A 102 2.88 -3.19 -7.27
C MET A 102 3.50 -2.45 -8.44
N TYR A 103 2.67 -1.63 -9.09
CA TYR A 103 3.11 -0.63 -10.06
C TYR A 103 3.00 0.75 -9.45
N LEU A 104 4.07 1.54 -9.57
CA LEU A 104 4.12 2.94 -9.12
C LEU A 104 4.33 3.85 -10.34
N TYR A 105 3.36 4.71 -10.63
CA TYR A 105 3.40 5.67 -11.73
C TYR A 105 3.53 7.08 -11.16
N SER A 106 4.70 7.69 -11.33
CA SER A 106 4.99 9.05 -10.87
C SER A 106 5.53 9.89 -12.03
N GLN A 107 4.72 10.83 -12.52
CA GLN A 107 5.05 11.69 -13.66
C GLN A 107 5.56 10.86 -14.87
N THR A 108 6.84 10.98 -15.23
CA THR A 108 7.49 10.27 -16.34
C THR A 108 8.05 8.90 -15.94
N LYS A 109 8.12 8.59 -14.65
CA LYS A 109 8.73 7.37 -14.11
C LYS A 109 7.67 6.32 -13.81
N ARG A 110 8.02 5.07 -14.10
CA ARG A 110 7.19 3.90 -13.78
C ARG A 110 8.06 2.83 -13.18
N PHE A 111 7.62 2.29 -12.06
CA PHE A 111 8.29 1.20 -11.36
C PHE A 111 7.38 0.00 -11.26
N LEU A 112 7.97 -1.19 -11.41
CA LEU A 112 7.35 -2.46 -11.05
C LEU A 112 8.14 -3.02 -9.87
N ILE A 113 7.43 -3.32 -8.80
CA ILE A 113 7.95 -3.84 -7.55
C ILE A 113 7.29 -5.20 -7.33
N ASN A 114 8.07 -6.26 -7.34
CA ASN A 114 7.59 -7.58 -6.95
C ASN A 114 7.90 -7.75 -5.46
N PHE A 115 6.90 -8.12 -4.68
CA PHE A 115 7.09 -8.33 -3.25
C PHE A 115 7.72 -9.69 -3.00
N ASP A 116 8.59 -9.73 -2.00
CA ASP A 116 9.21 -10.96 -1.55
C ASP A 116 8.10 -11.84 -0.94
N VAL A 117 8.01 -13.09 -1.41
CA VAL A 117 7.08 -14.06 -0.82
C VAL A 117 7.65 -14.48 0.52
N PHE A 118 7.19 -13.85 1.60
CA PHE A 118 7.45 -14.39 2.93
C PHE A 118 6.59 -15.62 3.10
N SER A 119 7.22 -16.80 3.08
CA SER A 119 6.65 -17.94 3.80
C SER A 119 6.44 -17.48 5.24
N SER A 120 5.20 -17.51 5.71
CA SER A 120 4.71 -17.06 7.02
C SER A 120 5.42 -17.66 8.26
N HIS A 121 6.47 -18.45 8.07
CA HIS A 121 7.25 -19.11 9.12
C HIS A 121 8.34 -18.23 9.76
N ALA A 122 8.78 -17.14 9.13
CA ALA A 122 9.92 -16.35 9.64
C ALA A 122 9.55 -15.25 10.64
N LEU A 123 8.26 -14.87 10.74
CA LEU A 123 7.82 -13.75 11.59
C LEU A 123 7.28 -14.17 12.97
N MET A 124 7.31 -15.47 13.29
CA MET A 124 6.90 -16.00 14.61
C MET A 124 8.06 -16.39 15.52
N ALA A 125 9.31 -16.16 15.11
CA ALA A 125 10.50 -16.64 15.83
C ALA A 125 11.19 -15.59 16.72
N ASP A 126 10.66 -14.37 16.81
CA ASP A 126 11.29 -13.27 17.57
C ASP A 126 10.36 -12.70 18.66
N SER A 127 9.49 -13.56 19.19
CA SER A 127 8.72 -13.27 20.40
C SER A 127 8.95 -14.37 21.45
N ASP A 128 10.17 -14.44 21.98
CA ASP A 128 10.49 -15.08 23.26
C ASP A 128 11.40 -14.14 24.07
#